data_AF-A0A427YIU0-F1
#
_entry.id   AF-A0A427YIU0-F1
#
_cell.length_a   1.000
_cell.length_b   1.000
_cell.length_c   1.000
_cell.angle_alpha   90.00
_cell.angle_beta   90.00
_cell.angle_gamma   90.00
#
_symmetry.space_group_name_H-M   'P 1'
#
loop_
_entity.id
_entity.type
_entity.pdbx_description
1 polymer ?
#
loop_
_entity_poly.entity_id
_entity_poly.type
_entity_poly.pdbx_seq_one_letter_code
_entity_poly.pdbx_strand_id
1 'polypeptide(L)'
;MPPQILSSPFLNLKLIDTLLSRPTTPEQRVQLLSARLHLLTNPPIPSDQFTPGPSSAGAGASSAASGSVPGTDHQPEFSRQLGGGHFSEAASSSRPKPGGRGEGSSRVDSIAEFRTRLELARAHLEVQPPHWALAETEAGLVESMCRKLLKPRKMRGGRGDGEVDGGGDEQGGDANREEGARKAVSIGEEANEDGGGEGWMGQLRSLRMEALELLVRVDEGMGKQARADRWRATLEEIKAG
;
A
#
# COMPACT_ATOMS: atom_id res chain seq x y z
N MET A 1 11.75 -23.01 -2.29
CA MET A 1 11.84 -23.25 -3.74
C MET A 1 11.14 -22.09 -4.45
N PRO A 2 11.77 -21.44 -5.44
CA PRO A 2 11.13 -20.36 -6.19
C PRO A 2 9.87 -20.90 -6.90
N PRO A 3 8.75 -20.15 -6.92
CA PRO A 3 7.54 -20.59 -7.60
C PRO A 3 7.81 -20.84 -9.11
N GLN A 4 7.21 -21.91 -9.66
CA GLN A 4 7.41 -22.33 -11.07
C GLN A 4 7.03 -21.25 -12.10
N ILE A 5 6.29 -20.21 -11.69
CA ILE A 5 5.91 -19.08 -12.55
C ILE A 5 7.12 -18.18 -12.87
N LEU A 6 8.17 -18.20 -12.03
CA LEU A 6 9.37 -17.37 -12.18
C LEU A 6 10.31 -17.83 -13.30
N SER A 7 10.16 -19.05 -13.80
CA SER A 7 10.98 -19.55 -14.92
C SER A 7 10.41 -19.17 -16.28
N SER A 8 9.26 -18.49 -16.33
CA SER A 8 8.68 -18.07 -17.61
C SER A 8 9.45 -16.88 -18.20
N PRO A 9 10.04 -17.02 -19.40
CA PRO A 9 10.73 -15.92 -20.07
C PRO A 9 9.79 -14.76 -20.48
N PHE A 10 8.48 -14.97 -20.37
CA PHE A 10 7.46 -13.97 -20.69
C PHE A 10 7.01 -13.14 -19.48
N LEU A 11 7.50 -13.44 -18.27
CA LEU A 11 7.13 -12.71 -17.07
C LEU A 11 7.92 -11.39 -16.98
N ASN A 12 7.36 -10.31 -17.54
CA ASN A 12 7.91 -8.96 -17.44
C ASN A 12 7.24 -8.19 -16.28
N LEU A 13 7.95 -7.25 -15.65
CA LEU A 13 7.40 -6.33 -14.63
C LEU A 13 6.07 -5.69 -15.06
N LYS A 14 5.95 -5.25 -16.32
CA LYS A 14 4.70 -4.66 -16.84
C LYS A 14 3.52 -5.64 -16.81
N LEU A 15 3.79 -6.92 -17.10
CA LEU A 15 2.77 -7.97 -17.05
C LEU A 15 2.35 -8.23 -15.60
N ILE A 16 3.31 -8.27 -14.66
CA ILE A 16 3.02 -8.45 -13.24
C ILE A 16 2.14 -7.31 -12.72
N ASP A 17 2.48 -6.05 -13.04
CA ASP A 17 1.67 -4.89 -12.64
C ASP A 17 0.24 -4.98 -13.22
N THR A 18 0.12 -5.41 -14.49
CA THR A 18 -1.18 -5.66 -15.13
C THR A 18 -1.96 -6.74 -14.40
N LEU A 19 -1.32 -7.82 -13.96
CA LEU A 19 -1.96 -8.91 -13.22
C LEU A 19 -2.34 -8.49 -11.79
N LEU A 20 -1.50 -7.69 -11.12
CA LEU A 20 -1.77 -7.14 -9.79
C LEU A 20 -2.94 -6.16 -9.77
N SER A 21 -3.19 -5.46 -10.89
CA SER A 21 -4.36 -4.58 -11.03
C SER A 21 -5.69 -5.32 -11.20
N ARG A 22 -5.65 -6.62 -11.53
CA ARG A 22 -6.85 -7.46 -11.69
C ARG A 22 -7.29 -8.05 -10.35
N PRO A 23 -8.57 -8.45 -10.20
CA PRO A 23 -9.01 -9.17 -9.01
C PRO A 23 -8.33 -10.55 -8.96
N THR A 24 -7.34 -10.69 -8.08
CA THR A 24 -6.62 -11.93 -7.82
C THR A 24 -6.91 -12.46 -6.41
N THR A 25 -6.76 -13.76 -6.22
CA THR A 25 -6.75 -14.37 -4.88
C THR A 25 -5.54 -13.85 -4.07
N PRO A 26 -5.61 -13.84 -2.72
CA PRO A 26 -4.50 -13.37 -1.89
C PRO A 26 -3.22 -14.19 -2.12
N GLU A 27 -3.34 -15.51 -2.28
CA GLU A 27 -2.23 -16.41 -2.59
C GLU A 27 -1.54 -16.03 -3.91
N GLN A 28 -2.32 -15.81 -4.97
CA GLN A 28 -1.79 -15.34 -6.26
C GLN A 28 -1.14 -13.96 -6.15
N ARG A 29 -1.72 -13.06 -5.34
CA ARG A 29 -1.14 -11.74 -5.12
C ARG A 29 0.23 -11.84 -4.45
N VAL A 30 0.36 -12.68 -3.42
CA VAL A 30 1.66 -12.96 -2.77
C VAL A 30 2.64 -13.50 -3.80
N GLN A 31 2.25 -14.49 -4.62
CA GLN A 31 3.13 -15.03 -5.67
C GLN A 31 3.57 -13.98 -6.69
N LEU A 32 2.67 -13.11 -7.14
CA LEU A 32 2.98 -12.03 -8.09
C LEU A 32 3.90 -10.98 -7.46
N LEU A 33 3.68 -10.61 -6.20
CA LEU A 33 4.55 -9.70 -5.46
C LEU A 33 5.94 -10.31 -5.24
N SER A 34 6.03 -11.58 -4.89
CA SER A 34 7.31 -12.30 -4.77
C SER A 34 8.03 -12.39 -6.12
N ALA A 35 7.29 -12.56 -7.23
CA ALA A 35 7.87 -12.53 -8.57
C ALA A 35 8.44 -11.15 -8.92
N ARG A 36 7.71 -10.09 -8.59
CA ARG A 36 8.16 -8.71 -8.76
C ARG A 36 9.43 -8.44 -7.96
N LEU A 37 9.46 -8.88 -6.70
CA LEU A 37 10.64 -8.78 -5.83
C LEU A 37 11.85 -9.48 -6.46
N HIS A 38 11.69 -10.70 -6.95
CA HIS A 38 12.77 -11.46 -7.57
C HIS A 38 13.35 -10.77 -8.81
N LEU A 39 12.50 -10.19 -9.66
CA LEU A 39 12.94 -9.46 -10.85
C LEU A 39 13.66 -8.15 -10.51
N LEU A 40 13.30 -7.50 -9.40
CA LEU A 40 13.95 -6.28 -8.93
C LEU A 40 15.33 -6.56 -8.32
N THR A 41 15.46 -7.67 -7.58
CA THR A 41 16.72 -8.03 -6.91
C THR A 41 17.69 -8.78 -7.83
N ASN A 42 17.18 -9.49 -8.84
CA ASN A 42 17.97 -10.22 -9.83
C ASN A 42 17.62 -9.71 -11.23
N PRO A 43 18.12 -8.53 -11.64
CA PRO A 43 17.86 -8.03 -12.99
C PRO A 43 18.41 -9.03 -14.01
N PRO A 44 17.63 -9.39 -15.06
CA PRO A 44 18.11 -10.28 -16.09
C PRO A 44 19.34 -9.66 -16.74
N ILE A 45 20.44 -10.43 -16.78
CA ILE A 45 21.68 -10.00 -17.43
C ILE A 45 21.32 -9.68 -18.89
N PRO A 46 21.49 -8.43 -19.36
CA PRO A 46 21.13 -8.05 -20.71
C PRO A 46 21.89 -8.97 -21.67
N SER A 47 21.15 -9.79 -22.42
CA SER A 47 21.72 -10.77 -23.35
C SER A 47 22.44 -10.12 -24.54
N ASP A 48 22.43 -8.78 -24.63
CA ASP A 48 23.13 -7.97 -25.63
C ASP A 48 24.67 -8.00 -25.52
N GLN A 49 25.26 -8.64 -24.50
CA GLN A 49 26.71 -8.85 -24.45
C GLN A 49 27.20 -10.13 -25.13
N PHE A 50 26.33 -10.96 -25.71
CA PHE A 50 26.76 -11.92 -26.74
C PHE A 50 26.85 -11.19 -28.09
N THR A 51 27.76 -10.22 -28.19
CA THR A 51 28.30 -9.85 -29.49
C THR A 51 29.21 -10.99 -29.92
N PRO A 52 28.87 -11.80 -30.95
CA PRO A 52 29.86 -12.67 -31.57
C PRO A 52 30.99 -11.76 -32.04
N GLY A 53 32.19 -11.96 -31.48
CA GLY A 53 33.33 -11.08 -31.72
C GLY A 53 33.53 -10.84 -33.21
N PRO A 54 33.71 -9.57 -33.65
CA PRO A 54 33.95 -9.28 -35.05
C PRO A 54 35.27 -9.93 -35.47
N SER A 55 35.18 -10.94 -36.34
CA SER A 55 36.34 -11.35 -37.13
C SER A 55 36.80 -10.13 -37.92
N SER A 56 38.02 -9.71 -37.62
CA SER A 56 38.75 -8.61 -38.21
C SER A 56 38.76 -8.66 -39.74
N ALA A 57 38.16 -7.67 -40.41
CA ALA A 57 38.66 -7.09 -41.65
C ALA A 57 37.80 -5.88 -42.06
N GLY A 58 38.45 -4.74 -42.30
CA GLY A 58 37.90 -3.70 -43.20
C GLY A 58 37.84 -2.30 -42.62
N ALA A 59 38.86 -1.52 -42.95
CA ALA A 59 38.94 -0.08 -42.75
C ALA A 59 37.96 0.72 -43.65
N GLY A 60 37.64 1.95 -43.24
CA GLY A 60 37.01 2.98 -44.09
C GLY A 60 36.11 3.91 -43.28
N ALA A 61 36.64 5.00 -42.72
CA ALA A 61 36.66 6.34 -43.32
C ALA A 61 35.38 7.18 -43.09
N SER A 62 35.54 8.21 -42.25
CA SER A 62 35.03 9.58 -42.34
C SER A 62 33.60 9.86 -42.85
N SER A 63 32.79 10.55 -42.04
CA SER A 63 32.42 11.96 -42.30
C SER A 63 31.44 12.53 -41.27
N ALA A 64 31.64 13.82 -41.02
CA ALA A 64 30.85 14.70 -40.17
C ALA A 64 29.49 15.07 -40.80
N ALA A 65 28.48 15.30 -39.97
CA ALA A 65 27.41 16.25 -40.26
C ALA A 65 26.71 16.70 -38.96
N SER A 66 26.90 17.98 -38.62
CA SER A 66 26.10 18.72 -37.66
C SER A 66 24.68 18.92 -38.20
N GLY A 67 23.67 18.67 -37.37
CA GLY A 67 22.28 18.95 -37.67
C GLY A 67 21.56 19.56 -36.48
N SER A 68 21.48 20.90 -36.46
CA SER A 68 20.61 21.67 -35.56
C SER A 68 19.14 21.42 -35.89
N VAL A 69 18.30 21.26 -34.86
CA VAL A 69 16.83 21.25 -35.01
C VAL A 69 16.24 22.36 -34.14
N PRO A 70 15.43 23.29 -34.70
CA PRO A 70 14.76 24.33 -33.93
C PRO A 70 13.48 23.80 -33.28
N GLY A 71 13.10 24.46 -32.18
CA GLY A 71 11.97 24.11 -31.34
C GLY A 71 10.62 24.14 -32.03
N THR A 72 9.68 23.39 -31.46
CA THR A 72 8.26 23.50 -31.79
C THR A 72 7.47 23.42 -30.50
N ASP A 73 7.02 24.59 -30.07
CA ASP A 73 6.13 24.84 -28.95
C ASP A 73 4.69 24.52 -29.40
N HIS A 74 4.12 23.43 -28.90
CA HIS A 74 2.71 23.11 -29.09
C HIS A 74 2.10 22.57 -27.79
N GLN A 75 1.41 23.49 -27.10
CA GLN A 75 0.47 23.24 -26.02
C GLN A 75 -0.88 22.80 -26.63
N PRO A 76 -1.42 21.61 -26.30
CA PRO A 76 -2.82 21.31 -26.55
C PRO A 76 -3.67 21.72 -25.34
N GLU A 77 -4.53 22.71 -25.57
CA GLU A 77 -5.60 23.15 -24.68
C GLU A 77 -6.69 22.05 -24.65
N PHE A 78 -6.72 21.24 -23.59
CA PHE A 78 -7.76 20.21 -23.42
C PHE A 78 -8.97 20.78 -22.69
N SER A 79 -9.88 21.37 -23.46
CA SER A 79 -11.28 21.55 -23.08
C SER A 79 -11.95 20.19 -22.92
N ARG A 80 -12.25 19.76 -21.69
CA ARG A 80 -13.13 18.62 -21.42
C ARG A 80 -14.46 19.07 -20.85
N GLN A 81 -15.44 18.98 -21.74
CA GLN A 81 -16.83 19.27 -21.62
C GLN A 81 -17.52 18.29 -20.65
N LEU A 82 -18.33 18.87 -19.78
CA LEU A 82 -19.23 18.20 -18.83
C LEU A 82 -20.32 17.45 -19.60
N GLY A 83 -20.34 16.13 -19.51
CA GLY A 83 -21.40 15.27 -20.03
C GLY A 83 -21.98 14.43 -18.90
N GLY A 84 -22.95 14.99 -18.17
CA GLY A 84 -23.75 14.27 -17.17
C GLY A 84 -24.75 13.35 -17.83
N GLY A 85 -24.44 12.05 -17.86
CA GLY A 85 -25.37 10.98 -18.23
C GLY A 85 -25.84 10.25 -16.98
N HIS A 86 -27.02 10.63 -16.48
CA HIS A 86 -27.76 9.89 -15.46
C HIS A 86 -28.26 8.57 -16.08
N PHE A 87 -27.65 7.45 -15.73
CA PHE A 87 -28.16 6.11 -16.10
C PHE A 87 -28.65 5.41 -14.84
N SER A 88 -29.96 5.50 -14.60
CA SER A 88 -30.65 4.76 -13.55
C SER A 88 -31.02 3.37 -14.08
N GLU A 89 -30.13 2.38 -13.89
CA GLU A 89 -30.45 0.99 -14.16
C GLU A 89 -30.81 0.27 -12.86
N ALA A 90 -32.12 0.20 -12.61
CA ALA A 90 -32.70 -0.55 -11.49
C ALA A 90 -32.74 -2.05 -11.80
N ALA A 91 -31.59 -2.71 -11.76
CA ALA A 91 -31.51 -4.17 -11.81
C ALA A 91 -31.58 -4.74 -10.39
N SER A 92 -32.78 -5.15 -9.98
CA SER A 92 -33.02 -5.92 -8.75
C SER A 92 -32.44 -7.33 -8.91
N SER A 93 -31.13 -7.47 -8.66
CA SER A 93 -30.43 -8.75 -8.61
C SER A 93 -30.40 -9.24 -7.15
N SER A 94 -31.26 -10.22 -6.84
CA SER A 94 -31.25 -10.99 -5.60
C SER A 94 -29.97 -11.82 -5.53
N ARG A 95 -28.87 -11.19 -5.09
CA ARG A 95 -27.62 -11.88 -4.81
C ARG A 95 -27.78 -12.86 -3.64
N PRO A 96 -27.37 -14.13 -3.79
CA PRO A 96 -27.35 -15.08 -2.69
C PRO A 96 -26.42 -14.56 -1.59
N LYS A 97 -26.93 -14.53 -0.36
CA LYS A 97 -26.21 -14.10 0.85
C LYS A 97 -25.05 -15.09 1.06
N PRO A 98 -23.78 -14.70 0.87
CA PRO A 98 -22.66 -15.62 1.07
C PRO A 98 -22.60 -15.99 2.55
N GLY A 99 -22.76 -17.28 2.85
CA GLY A 99 -22.73 -17.84 4.19
C GLY A 99 -21.41 -17.55 4.89
N GLY A 100 -21.46 -16.83 6.01
CA GLY A 100 -20.32 -16.29 6.74
C GLY A 100 -19.50 -17.33 7.52
N ARG A 101 -18.68 -18.12 6.82
CA ARG A 101 -17.70 -19.03 7.46
C ARG A 101 -16.23 -18.80 7.06
N GLY A 102 -15.89 -17.68 6.43
CA GLY A 102 -14.55 -17.43 5.86
C GLY A 102 -13.68 -16.34 6.50
N GLU A 103 -14.08 -15.71 7.62
CA GLU A 103 -13.41 -14.49 8.10
C GLU A 103 -12.01 -14.72 8.71
N GLY A 104 -11.69 -15.96 9.13
CA GLY A 104 -10.40 -16.30 9.72
C GLY A 104 -9.24 -16.39 8.72
N SER A 105 -9.46 -17.00 7.54
CA SER A 105 -8.42 -17.17 6.51
C SER A 105 -7.91 -15.83 6.01
N SER A 106 -8.84 -14.89 5.74
CA SER A 106 -8.52 -13.57 5.20
C SER A 106 -7.51 -12.77 6.03
N ARG A 107 -7.42 -13.01 7.35
CA ARG A 107 -6.52 -12.26 8.23
C ARG A 107 -5.08 -12.76 8.14
N VAL A 108 -4.89 -14.09 8.16
CA VAL A 108 -3.55 -14.69 8.02
C VAL A 108 -2.97 -14.39 6.64
N ASP A 109 -3.81 -14.46 5.61
CA ASP A 109 -3.44 -14.10 4.24
C ASP A 109 -2.97 -12.64 4.13
N SER A 110 -3.59 -11.74 4.89
CA SER A 110 -3.19 -10.32 4.93
C SER A 110 -1.79 -10.13 5.52
N ILE A 111 -1.41 -10.89 6.54
CA ILE A 111 -0.09 -10.79 7.18
C ILE A 111 1.03 -11.17 6.20
N ALA A 112 0.82 -12.24 5.43
CA ALA A 112 1.76 -12.66 4.40
C ALA A 112 1.86 -11.63 3.26
N GLU A 113 0.74 -11.06 2.83
CA GLU A 113 0.73 -9.97 1.84
C GLU A 113 1.52 -8.75 2.35
N PHE A 114 1.32 -8.33 3.60
CA PHE A 114 2.00 -7.17 4.18
C PHE A 114 3.50 -7.37 4.27
N ARG A 115 3.96 -8.55 4.71
CA ARG A 115 5.40 -8.90 4.71
C ARG A 115 6.01 -8.77 3.32
N THR A 116 5.35 -9.36 2.33
CA THR A 116 5.84 -9.33 0.94
C THR A 116 5.92 -7.89 0.40
N ARG A 117 4.96 -7.03 0.75
CA ARG A 117 5.00 -5.60 0.38
C ARG A 117 6.14 -4.84 1.07
N LEU A 118 6.43 -5.12 2.34
CA LEU A 118 7.57 -4.50 3.05
C LEU A 118 8.92 -4.95 2.47
N GLU A 119 9.04 -6.23 2.08
CA GLU A 119 10.21 -6.72 1.34
C GLU A 119 10.37 -6.00 -0.01
N LEU A 120 9.26 -5.77 -0.72
CA LEU A 120 9.27 -5.04 -1.98
C LEU A 120 9.66 -3.56 -1.79
N ALA A 121 9.18 -2.92 -0.72
CA ALA A 121 9.60 -1.57 -0.34
C ALA A 121 11.11 -1.51 -0.07
N ARG A 122 11.68 -2.50 0.64
CA ARG A 122 13.14 -2.61 0.86
C ARG A 122 13.91 -2.78 -0.44
N ALA A 123 13.48 -3.67 -1.32
CA ALA A 123 14.14 -3.88 -2.60
C ALA A 123 14.17 -2.59 -3.44
N HIS A 124 13.11 -1.79 -3.41
CA HIS A 124 13.12 -0.47 -4.07
C HIS A 124 14.15 0.51 -3.50
N LEU A 125 14.51 0.40 -2.22
CA LEU A 125 15.57 1.20 -1.60
C LEU A 125 16.97 0.70 -1.91
N GLU A 126 17.14 -0.57 -2.29
CA GLU A 126 18.43 -1.20 -2.59
C GLU A 126 18.86 -1.02 -4.05
N VAL A 127 17.92 -0.84 -4.97
CA VAL A 127 18.22 -0.51 -6.38
C VAL A 127 18.99 0.81 -6.47
N GLN A 128 19.96 0.90 -7.38
CA GLN A 128 20.69 2.15 -7.65
C GLN A 128 20.32 2.72 -9.04
N PRO A 129 19.76 3.94 -9.12
CA PRO A 129 19.38 4.83 -8.01
C PRO A 129 18.15 4.32 -7.22
N PRO A 130 18.02 4.64 -5.91
CA PRO A 130 16.88 4.20 -5.12
C PRO A 130 15.54 4.74 -5.62
N HIS A 131 14.54 3.86 -5.67
CA HIS A 131 13.18 4.19 -6.12
C HIS A 131 12.30 4.63 -4.95
N TRP A 132 12.63 5.78 -4.35
CA TRP A 132 11.98 6.29 -3.13
C TRP A 132 10.45 6.35 -3.18
N ALA A 133 9.88 6.81 -4.30
CA ALA A 133 8.42 6.94 -4.44
C ALA A 133 7.68 5.60 -4.44
N LEU A 134 8.27 4.55 -5.03
CA LEU A 134 7.69 3.21 -5.02
C LEU A 134 7.79 2.58 -3.63
N ALA A 135 8.94 2.74 -2.97
CA ALA A 135 9.11 2.34 -1.57
C ALA A 135 8.10 3.03 -0.65
N GLU A 136 7.88 4.34 -0.82
CA GLU A 136 6.88 5.12 -0.07
C GLU A 136 5.47 4.53 -0.24
N THR A 137 5.11 4.20 -1.48
CA THR A 137 3.78 3.69 -1.82
C THR A 137 3.52 2.35 -1.15
N GLU A 138 4.45 1.40 -1.22
CA GLU A 138 4.27 0.06 -0.67
C GLU A 138 4.27 0.07 0.87
N ALA A 139 5.20 0.80 1.50
CA ALA A 139 5.22 0.94 2.96
C ALA A 139 3.98 1.68 3.49
N GLY A 140 3.53 2.73 2.79
CA GLY A 140 2.32 3.49 3.14
C GLY A 140 1.04 2.66 3.03
N LEU A 141 0.94 1.77 2.03
CA LEU A 141 -0.18 0.84 1.92
C LEU A 141 -0.25 -0.09 3.12
N VAL A 142 0.87 -0.71 3.50
CA VAL A 142 0.94 -1.61 4.68
C VAL A 142 0.56 -0.86 5.95
N GLU A 143 1.12 0.32 6.20
CA GLU A 143 0.79 1.13 7.38
C GLU A 143 -0.71 1.43 7.45
N SER A 144 -1.31 1.87 6.34
CA SER A 144 -2.73 2.24 6.31
C SER A 144 -3.65 1.05 6.57
N MET A 145 -3.29 -0.15 6.10
CA MET A 145 -4.05 -1.38 6.31
C MET A 145 -3.89 -1.87 7.75
N CYS A 146 -2.67 -1.91 8.29
CA CYS A 146 -2.42 -2.25 9.69
C CYS A 146 -3.19 -1.31 10.62
N ARG A 147 -3.21 -0.01 10.35
CA ARG A 147 -3.96 0.98 11.13
C ARG A 147 -5.47 0.71 11.12
N LYS A 148 -6.04 0.37 9.97
CA LYS A 148 -7.47 0.02 9.84
C LYS A 148 -7.82 -1.25 10.63
N LEU A 149 -6.94 -2.25 10.58
CA LEU A 149 -7.14 -3.54 11.24
C LEU A 149 -6.91 -3.51 12.75
N LEU A 150 -6.01 -2.64 13.24
CA LEU A 150 -5.76 -2.41 14.67
C LEU A 150 -6.79 -1.49 15.32
N LYS A 151 -7.56 -0.72 14.55
CA LYS A 151 -8.54 0.20 15.11
C LYS A 151 -9.58 -0.63 15.87
N PRO A 152 -9.78 -0.39 17.20
CA PRO A 152 -10.79 -1.10 17.95
C PRO A 152 -12.11 -0.88 17.25
N ARG A 153 -12.69 -1.98 16.75
CA ARG A 153 -14.01 -1.98 16.14
C ARG A 153 -14.93 -1.61 17.29
N LYS A 154 -15.22 -0.31 17.44
CA LYS A 154 -16.18 0.20 18.42
C LYS A 154 -17.47 -0.51 18.06
N MET A 155 -17.70 -1.66 18.72
CA MET A 155 -18.91 -2.44 18.63
C MET A 155 -19.97 -1.39 18.82
N ARG A 156 -20.66 -1.08 17.74
CA ARG A 156 -21.68 -0.04 17.69
C ARG A 156 -22.76 -0.64 18.57
N GLY A 157 -22.62 -0.43 19.88
CA GLY A 157 -23.54 -0.91 20.88
C GLY A 157 -24.88 -0.52 20.34
N GLY A 158 -25.70 -1.54 20.06
CA GLY A 158 -27.03 -1.36 19.54
C GLY A 158 -27.67 -0.31 20.44
N ARG A 159 -27.83 0.90 19.90
CA ARG A 159 -28.87 1.77 20.37
C ARG A 159 -30.11 0.92 20.18
N GLY A 160 -30.63 0.43 21.29
CA GLY A 160 -31.99 -0.01 21.35
C GLY A 160 -32.83 1.05 20.67
N ASP A 161 -33.80 0.57 19.90
CA ASP A 161 -34.93 1.34 19.43
C ASP A 161 -35.47 2.16 20.60
N GLY A 162 -35.11 3.43 20.59
CA GLY A 162 -35.52 4.45 21.53
C GLY A 162 -35.90 5.64 20.69
N GLU A 163 -36.94 5.42 19.89
CA GLU A 163 -37.78 6.43 19.28
C GLU A 163 -38.13 7.48 20.34
N VAL A 164 -37.48 8.64 20.26
CA VAL A 164 -38.02 9.86 20.86
C VAL A 164 -37.90 10.93 19.77
N ASP A 165 -38.97 11.00 19.01
CA ASP A 165 -39.34 12.18 18.23
C ASP A 165 -39.41 13.38 19.19
N GLY A 166 -38.62 14.41 18.90
CA GLY A 166 -38.39 15.51 19.83
C GLY A 166 -37.66 16.64 19.13
N GLY A 167 -38.35 17.27 18.18
CA GLY A 167 -37.94 18.53 17.59
C GLY A 167 -37.72 19.60 18.65
N GLY A 168 -36.62 20.31 18.50
CA GLY A 168 -36.24 21.44 19.34
C GLY A 168 -35.10 22.19 18.68
N ASP A 169 -35.47 23.07 17.75
CA ASP A 169 -34.66 24.23 17.41
C ASP A 169 -34.33 24.99 18.69
N GLU A 170 -33.05 25.14 19.02
CA GLU A 170 -32.64 26.32 19.78
C GLU A 170 -31.18 26.70 19.53
N GLN A 171 -31.04 28.00 19.45
CA GLN A 171 -29.97 28.83 18.94
C GLN A 171 -29.25 29.44 20.15
N GLY A 172 -27.93 29.56 20.08
CA GLY A 172 -27.11 30.14 21.15
C GLY A 172 -26.20 29.08 21.75
N GLY A 173 -24.90 29.26 21.83
CA GLY A 173 -24.25 30.47 22.29
C GLY A 173 -23.43 30.07 23.52
N ASP A 174 -22.31 30.77 23.67
CA ASP A 174 -21.42 30.80 24.82
C ASP A 174 -20.22 29.86 24.93
N ALA A 175 -19.14 30.57 25.19
CA ALA A 175 -17.80 30.12 25.46
C ALA A 175 -17.68 29.71 26.93
N ASN A 176 -16.66 28.88 27.17
CA ASN A 176 -15.89 28.85 28.41
C ASN A 176 -16.61 28.31 29.65
N ARG A 177 -16.46 27.00 29.93
CA ARG A 177 -16.52 26.50 31.32
C ARG A 177 -15.80 25.16 31.54
N GLU A 178 -14.75 25.27 32.35
CA GLU A 178 -14.24 24.36 33.39
C GLU A 178 -13.97 22.87 33.09
N GLU A 179 -12.70 22.50 33.31
CA GLU A 179 -12.27 21.68 34.44
C GLU A 179 -13.07 20.41 34.80
N GLY A 180 -12.36 19.28 34.80
CA GLY A 180 -12.60 18.26 35.82
C GLY A 180 -13.58 17.15 35.49
N ALA A 181 -13.21 16.24 34.58
CA ALA A 181 -13.73 14.87 34.63
C ALA A 181 -12.76 13.90 33.95
N ARG A 182 -11.61 13.64 34.61
CA ARG A 182 -10.83 12.43 34.34
C ARG A 182 -11.61 11.24 34.89
N LYS A 183 -12.65 10.82 34.15
CA LYS A 183 -13.32 9.55 34.40
C LYS A 183 -12.35 8.46 33.99
N ALA A 184 -11.59 7.98 34.97
CA ALA A 184 -10.84 6.75 34.89
C ALA A 184 -11.84 5.64 34.53
N VAL A 185 -11.88 5.31 33.24
CA VAL A 185 -12.42 4.05 32.78
C VAL A 185 -11.39 3.03 33.25
N SER A 186 -11.65 2.43 34.40
CA SER A 186 -11.01 1.18 34.80
C SER A 186 -11.36 0.16 33.72
N ILE A 187 -10.49 0.07 32.72
CA ILE A 187 -10.44 -1.06 31.80
C ILE A 187 -10.06 -2.23 32.69
N GLY A 188 -11.06 -3.03 33.02
CA GLY A 188 -10.87 -4.31 33.69
C GLY A 188 -9.91 -5.13 32.84
N GLU A 189 -8.70 -5.25 33.37
CA GLU A 189 -7.61 -6.09 32.91
C GLU A 189 -7.96 -7.55 33.28
N GLU A 190 -9.07 -8.05 32.74
CA GLU A 190 -9.37 -9.47 32.81
C GLU A 190 -8.56 -10.16 31.73
N ALA A 191 -7.35 -10.55 32.14
CA ALA A 191 -6.45 -11.47 31.46
C ALA A 191 -7.18 -12.80 31.22
N ASN A 192 -7.98 -12.85 30.17
CA ASN A 192 -8.53 -14.09 29.64
C ASN A 192 -7.46 -14.65 28.70
N GLU A 193 -6.51 -15.38 29.29
CA GLU A 193 -5.48 -16.16 28.62
C GLU A 193 -6.11 -17.35 27.88
N ASP A 194 -6.86 -17.08 26.81
CA ASP A 194 -7.26 -18.12 25.84
C ASP A 194 -6.49 -17.90 24.51
N GLY A 195 -5.16 -17.85 24.67
CA GLY A 195 -4.11 -18.56 23.92
C GLY A 195 -3.99 -18.50 22.39
N GLY A 196 -4.99 -18.03 21.63
CA GLY A 196 -4.96 -18.08 20.16
C GLY A 196 -5.13 -16.72 19.46
N GLY A 197 -5.70 -15.73 20.15
CA GLY A 197 -6.09 -14.45 19.56
C GLY A 197 -4.98 -13.39 19.53
N GLU A 198 -4.02 -13.43 20.46
CA GLU A 198 -3.00 -12.37 20.59
C GLU A 198 -1.88 -12.44 19.55
N GLY A 199 -1.60 -13.62 18.98
CA GLY A 199 -0.47 -13.82 18.08
C GLY A 199 -0.54 -12.96 16.81
N TRP A 200 -1.71 -12.87 16.18
CA TRP A 200 -1.86 -12.12 14.92
C TRP A 200 -1.89 -10.60 15.15
N MET A 201 -2.43 -10.12 16.27
CA MET A 201 -2.42 -8.68 16.61
C MET A 201 -1.00 -8.21 16.94
N GLY A 202 -0.22 -9.02 17.65
CA GLY A 202 1.21 -8.77 17.87
C GLY A 202 1.98 -8.68 16.55
N GLN A 203 1.75 -9.63 15.64
CA GLN A 203 2.34 -9.60 14.29
C GLN A 203 1.95 -8.34 13.51
N LEU A 204 0.68 -7.91 13.60
CA LEU A 204 0.20 -6.72 12.90
C LEU A 204 0.81 -5.43 13.46
N ARG A 205 0.99 -5.33 14.79
CA ARG A 205 1.72 -4.22 15.41
C ARG A 205 3.18 -4.19 14.97
N SER A 206 3.85 -5.34 14.94
CA SER A 206 5.22 -5.47 14.44
C SER A 206 5.36 -5.00 12.99
N LEU A 207 4.47 -5.46 12.10
CA LEU A 207 4.44 -5.01 10.70
C LEU A 207 4.18 -3.51 10.55
N ARG A 208 3.33 -2.93 11.41
CA ARG A 208 3.09 -1.48 11.41
C ARG A 208 4.34 -0.69 11.81
N MET A 209 5.07 -1.14 12.83
CA MET A 209 6.33 -0.49 13.23
C MET A 209 7.36 -0.56 12.10
N GLU A 210 7.54 -1.73 11.48
CA GLU A 210 8.45 -1.94 10.36
C GLU A 210 8.10 -1.05 9.14
N ALA A 211 6.80 -0.90 8.84
CA ALA A 211 6.34 0.01 7.80
C ALA A 211 6.67 1.48 8.11
N LEU A 212 6.49 1.91 9.36
CA LEU A 212 6.83 3.27 9.79
C LEU A 212 8.34 3.54 9.73
N GLU A 213 9.17 2.57 10.11
CA GLU A 213 10.64 2.68 10.00
C GLU A 213 11.08 2.86 8.55
N LEU A 214 10.48 2.11 7.61
CA LEU A 214 10.73 2.30 6.19
C LEU A 214 10.27 3.67 5.68
N LEU A 215 9.11 4.16 6.14
CA LEU A 215 8.63 5.50 5.78
C LEU A 215 9.55 6.61 6.30
N VAL A 216 10.10 6.48 7.52
CA VAL A 216 11.13 7.39 8.05
C VAL A 216 12.33 7.43 7.11
N ARG A 217 12.89 6.25 6.78
CA ARG A 217 14.06 6.14 5.89
C ARG A 217 13.78 6.70 4.49
N VAL A 218 12.59 6.45 3.96
CA VAL A 218 12.14 6.95 2.65
C VAL A 218 12.04 8.47 2.65
N ASP A 219 11.35 9.05 3.64
CA ASP A 219 11.17 10.51 3.72
C ASP A 219 12.52 11.22 4.01
N GLU A 220 13.42 10.63 4.80
CA GLU A 220 14.81 11.12 4.97
C GLU A 220 15.57 11.12 3.64
N GLY A 221 15.52 10.00 2.90
CA GLY A 221 16.17 9.87 1.59
C GLY A 221 15.65 10.84 0.53
N MET A 222 14.40 11.30 0.67
CA MET A 222 13.80 12.34 -0.16
C MET A 222 14.00 13.78 0.37
N GLY A 223 14.67 13.96 1.52
CA GLY A 223 14.85 15.28 2.15
C GLY A 223 13.59 15.85 2.82
N LYS A 224 12.57 15.03 3.10
CA LYS A 224 11.30 15.43 3.73
C LYS A 224 11.35 15.29 5.27
N GLN A 225 12.30 15.97 5.92
CA GLN A 225 12.60 15.78 7.35
C GLN A 225 11.37 15.94 8.27
N ALA A 226 10.57 16.99 8.07
CA ALA A 226 9.41 17.26 8.90
C ALA A 226 8.36 16.14 8.88
N ARG A 227 8.32 15.34 7.81
CA ARG A 227 7.43 14.17 7.71
C ARG A 227 8.04 12.95 8.38
N ALA A 228 9.34 12.72 8.20
CA ALA A 228 10.08 11.69 8.92
C ALA A 228 9.93 11.85 10.45
N ASP A 229 10.02 13.08 10.96
CA ASP A 229 9.84 13.37 12.39
C ASP A 229 8.45 12.95 12.91
N ARG A 230 7.39 13.17 12.12
CA ARG A 230 6.02 12.73 12.46
C ARG A 230 5.91 11.20 12.52
N TRP A 231 6.57 10.49 11.61
CA TRP A 231 6.59 9.03 11.64
C TRP A 231 7.36 8.49 12.84
N ARG A 232 8.49 9.11 13.23
CA ARG A 232 9.21 8.75 14.46
C ARG A 232 8.36 8.96 15.71
N ALA A 233 7.65 10.09 15.81
CA ALA A 233 6.73 10.33 16.92
C ALA A 233 5.63 9.25 17.00
N THR A 234 5.07 8.85 15.85
CA THR A 234 4.06 7.77 15.78
C THR A 234 4.66 6.42 16.19
N LEU A 235 5.91 6.14 15.83
CA LEU A 235 6.65 4.93 16.23
C LEU A 235 6.83 4.86 17.75
N GLU A 236 7.24 5.95 18.37
CA GLU A 236 7.43 6.02 19.82
C GLU A 236 6.10 5.89 20.57
N GLU A 237 5.01 6.45 20.06
CA GLU A 237 3.66 6.24 20.61
C GLU A 237 3.26 4.76 20.59
N ILE A 238 3.55 4.04 19.49
CA ILE A 238 3.23 2.61 19.37
C ILE A 238 4.12 1.75 20.26
N LYS A 239 5.39 2.13 20.49
CA LYS A 239 6.30 1.40 21.39
C LYS A 239 5.96 1.60 22.86
N ALA A 240 5.36 2.74 23.20
CA ALA A 240 4.99 3.07 24.58
C ALA A 240 3.68 2.44 25.06
N GLY A 241 2.81 1.99 24.14
CA GLY A 241 1.51 1.39 24.43
C GLY A 241 1.46 -0.11 24.19
#